data_AF-A0A2S9YI40-F1
#
_entry.id   AF-A0A2S9YI40-F1
#
_cell.length_a   1.000
_cell.length_b   1.000
_cell.length_c   1.000
_cell.angle_alpha   90.00
_cell.angle_beta   90.00
_cell.angle_gamma   90.00
#
_symmetry.space_group_name_H-M   'P 1'
#
loop_
_entity.id
_entity.type
_entity.pdbx_description
1 polymer ?
#
loop_
_entity_poly.entity_id
_entity_poly.type
_entity_poly.pdbx_seq_one_letter_code
_entity_poly.pdbx_strand_id
1 'polypeptide(L)'
;MARRLVLMAPLLALSCHKVPATLPELDAGSEAARTDAKTFVESQPDTEGGRLFSPISAEVAELYGCWFSSPYEYMFAHDGPPLEINDRSYGMLMAGINGILYYGDLNGCAGQLSGQPPGHYADYRPIEALAGVPATVAGSTLPFDAVNPEIISWARTQLLPAPEQYIEGIPVQLAYERVFQRFFRVMGHSLFYLVEPGTLRTEADAYLRDTSRGADGINWLEGHYSGSIPAYGGGRDGTTMTGPMAAGFWLRRELDGSLPACWHGLRDVLERYDSSWLAELKAAHPTASAALDQLPDPLAPP
;
A
#
# COMPACT_ATOMS: atom_id res chain seq x y z
N MET A 1 -14.50 21.50 -13.62
CA MET A 1 -13.86 20.76 -14.73
C MET A 1 -12.62 20.13 -14.14
N ALA A 2 -12.56 18.79 -14.15
CA ALA A 2 -11.58 17.92 -13.47
C ALA A 2 -11.69 18.02 -11.92
N ARG A 3 -11.56 16.97 -11.09
CA ARG A 3 -10.57 15.87 -11.14
C ARG A 3 -11.05 14.62 -10.23
N ARG A 4 -10.56 13.34 -10.37
CA ARG A 4 -10.62 12.08 -9.50
C ARG A 4 -9.45 10.98 -9.68
N LEU A 5 -8.49 10.64 -8.76
CA LEU A 5 -7.12 9.99 -9.01
C LEU A 5 -6.86 8.44 -8.81
N VAL A 6 -5.91 7.96 -7.94
CA VAL A 6 -5.11 6.68 -8.07
C VAL A 6 -4.58 6.05 -6.75
N LEU A 7 -4.63 4.71 -6.59
CA LEU A 7 -3.86 3.92 -5.60
C LEU A 7 -3.71 2.42 -5.93
N MET A 8 -2.58 1.79 -5.57
CA MET A 8 -2.58 0.36 -5.12
C MET A 8 -1.78 0.07 -3.83
N ALA A 9 -1.31 1.10 -3.13
CA ALA A 9 -0.53 0.94 -1.91
C ALA A 9 -1.24 0.31 -0.69
N PRO A 10 -2.56 0.49 -0.43
CA PRO A 10 -3.19 0.14 0.86
C PRO A 10 -3.31 -1.37 1.12
N LEU A 11 -3.57 -2.17 0.09
CA LEU A 11 -3.91 -3.58 0.27
C LEU A 11 -2.67 -4.45 0.44
N LEU A 12 -1.56 -4.09 -0.19
CA LEU A 12 -0.29 -4.80 -0.04
C LEU A 12 0.22 -4.80 1.40
N ALA A 13 -0.22 -3.89 2.27
CA ALA A 13 0.29 -3.75 3.62
C ALA A 13 -0.72 -3.90 4.78
N LEU A 14 -1.79 -4.68 4.58
CA LEU A 14 -2.83 -5.01 5.56
C LEU A 14 -2.33 -5.78 6.81
N SER A 15 -1.40 -5.26 7.63
CA SER A 15 -1.22 -5.79 9.00
C SER A 15 -0.42 -4.90 9.96
N CYS A 16 -0.22 -3.62 9.71
CA CYS A 16 0.56 -2.77 10.63
C CYS A 16 -0.30 -2.29 11.81
N HIS A 17 -0.92 -3.20 12.56
CA HIS A 17 -1.56 -2.83 13.82
C HIS A 17 -0.56 -2.86 14.98
N LYS A 18 -0.66 -1.81 15.81
CA LYS A 18 -0.31 -1.76 17.22
C LYS A 18 -1.63 -1.54 17.97
N VAL A 19 -1.83 -2.20 19.10
CA VAL A 19 -2.96 -1.90 20.02
C VAL A 19 -2.86 -0.42 20.39
N PRO A 20 -3.87 0.43 20.10
CA PRO A 20 -3.75 1.87 20.36
C PRO A 20 -3.77 2.16 21.86
N ALA A 21 -2.85 3.03 22.31
CA ALA A 21 -3.16 3.96 23.37
C ALA A 21 -3.99 5.08 22.73
N THR A 22 -5.31 5.06 22.96
CA THR A 22 -6.32 6.12 22.71
C THR A 22 -5.90 7.31 21.82
N LEU A 23 -6.45 7.36 20.61
CA LEU A 23 -6.39 8.50 19.68
C LEU A 23 -7.61 9.43 19.87
N PRO A 24 -7.53 10.71 19.47
CA PRO A 24 -8.66 11.64 19.52
C PRO A 24 -9.81 11.19 18.59
N GLU A 25 -11.05 11.37 19.05
CA GLU A 25 -12.25 11.08 18.27
C GLU A 25 -12.27 11.89 16.96
N LEU A 26 -12.56 11.22 15.85
CA LEU A 26 -12.82 11.85 14.56
C LEU A 26 -14.13 12.66 14.66
N ASP A 27 -14.07 13.93 14.29
CA ASP A 27 -15.22 14.82 14.26
C ASP A 27 -16.14 14.42 13.08
N ALA A 28 -17.25 13.75 13.38
CA ALA A 28 -18.17 13.17 12.39
C ALA A 28 -19.01 14.22 11.61
N GLY A 29 -18.64 15.50 11.64
CA GLY A 29 -19.48 16.63 11.19
C GLY A 29 -19.17 17.22 9.82
N SER A 30 -18.21 16.70 9.05
CA SER A 30 -17.78 17.30 7.77
C SER A 30 -18.41 16.61 6.55
N GLU A 31 -19.69 16.86 6.28
CA GLU A 31 -20.30 16.55 4.97
C GLU A 31 -19.93 17.65 3.95
N ALA A 32 -18.90 17.40 3.15
CA ALA A 32 -18.57 18.27 2.01
C ALA A 32 -19.52 17.97 0.83
N ALA A 33 -20.17 19.01 0.33
CA ALA A 33 -21.07 18.95 -0.82
C ALA A 33 -20.37 18.36 -2.06
N ARG A 34 -20.94 17.29 -2.62
CA ARG A 34 -20.41 16.67 -3.85
C ARG A 34 -20.90 17.40 -5.10
N THR A 35 -20.12 17.28 -6.16
CA THR A 35 -20.45 17.82 -7.49
C THR A 35 -20.49 16.69 -8.52
N ASP A 36 -21.53 16.71 -9.38
CA ASP A 36 -22.00 15.62 -10.25
C ASP A 36 -21.22 15.42 -11.57
N ALA A 37 -19.91 15.65 -11.60
CA ALA A 37 -19.15 15.46 -12.85
C ALA A 37 -18.73 13.98 -13.04
N LYS A 38 -19.46 13.23 -13.87
CA LYS A 38 -19.00 11.92 -14.40
C LYS A 38 -17.80 12.16 -15.32
N THR A 39 -16.65 11.53 -15.02
CA THR A 39 -15.43 11.65 -15.83
C THR A 39 -14.95 10.27 -16.28
N PHE A 40 -14.64 10.16 -17.57
CA PHE A 40 -14.23 8.95 -18.28
C PHE A 40 -12.75 8.61 -18.06
N VAL A 41 -12.45 7.32 -18.09
CA VAL A 41 -11.10 6.77 -18.25
C VAL A 41 -10.80 6.73 -19.76
N GLU A 42 -9.90 7.57 -20.24
CA GLU A 42 -9.40 7.48 -21.62
C GLU A 42 -8.18 6.55 -21.64
N SER A 43 -8.35 5.34 -22.19
CA SER A 43 -7.22 4.48 -22.54
C SER A 43 -6.70 4.86 -23.92
N GLN A 44 -5.43 5.21 -24.02
CA GLN A 44 -4.73 5.23 -25.32
C GLN A 44 -4.32 3.77 -25.63
N PRO A 45 -4.62 3.22 -26.81
CA PRO A 45 -4.12 1.90 -27.18
C PRO A 45 -2.61 1.95 -27.37
N ASP A 46 -1.88 1.08 -26.67
CA ASP A 46 -0.45 0.87 -26.90
C ASP A 46 -0.22 -0.13 -28.05
N THR A 47 0.77 0.15 -28.90
CA THR A 47 1.11 -0.60 -30.10
C THR A 47 2.27 -1.59 -29.92
N GLU A 48 2.95 -1.61 -28.77
CA GLU A 48 4.15 -2.43 -28.58
C GLU A 48 4.06 -3.42 -27.42
N GLY A 49 3.69 -4.67 -27.72
CA GLY A 49 4.19 -5.94 -27.12
C GLY A 49 4.33 -6.14 -25.60
N GLY A 50 4.05 -5.16 -24.74
CA GLY A 50 4.11 -5.24 -23.30
C GLY A 50 2.87 -5.93 -22.72
N ARG A 51 2.88 -6.20 -21.41
CA ARG A 51 1.65 -6.55 -20.70
C ARG A 51 0.66 -5.40 -20.89
N LEU A 52 -0.38 -5.62 -21.70
CA LEU A 52 -1.50 -4.69 -21.82
C LEU A 52 -2.17 -4.59 -20.46
N PHE A 53 -2.01 -3.46 -19.79
CA PHE A 53 -2.72 -3.17 -18.55
C PHE A 53 -4.13 -2.73 -18.93
N SER A 54 -5.13 -3.54 -18.54
CA SER A 54 -6.52 -3.19 -18.78
C SER A 54 -6.86 -1.89 -18.05
N PRO A 55 -7.67 -1.01 -18.66
CA PRO A 55 -8.20 0.13 -17.94
C PRO A 55 -8.96 -0.31 -16.69
N ILE A 56 -8.80 0.43 -15.60
CA ILE A 56 -9.59 0.21 -14.37
C ILE A 56 -11.09 0.33 -14.66
N SER A 57 -11.91 -0.36 -13.87
CA SER A 57 -13.36 -0.25 -13.96
C SER A 57 -13.85 1.14 -13.54
N ALA A 58 -15.06 1.52 -13.98
CA ALA A 58 -15.68 2.77 -13.57
C ALA A 58 -15.88 2.87 -12.04
N GLU A 59 -16.17 1.74 -11.40
CA GLU A 59 -16.32 1.63 -9.95
C GLU A 59 -14.99 1.90 -9.22
N VAL A 60 -13.88 1.37 -9.73
CA VAL A 60 -12.55 1.65 -9.18
C VAL A 60 -12.14 3.11 -9.42
N ALA A 61 -12.47 3.67 -10.58
CA ALA A 61 -12.25 5.09 -10.83
C ALA A 61 -13.07 5.98 -9.87
N GLU A 62 -14.28 5.56 -9.49
CA GLU A 62 -15.08 6.24 -8.48
C GLU A 62 -14.49 6.12 -7.08
N LEU A 63 -14.00 4.93 -6.70
CA LEU A 63 -13.29 4.71 -5.44
C LEU A 63 -12.13 5.70 -5.29
N TYR A 64 -11.33 5.85 -6.34
CA TYR A 64 -10.22 6.80 -6.34
C TYR A 64 -10.68 8.24 -6.28
N GLY A 65 -11.71 8.61 -7.04
CA GLY A 65 -12.25 9.96 -6.99
C GLY A 65 -12.72 10.37 -5.61
N CYS A 66 -13.29 9.43 -4.86
CA CYS A 66 -13.65 9.65 -3.49
C CYS A 66 -12.41 9.81 -2.59
N TRP A 67 -11.39 8.96 -2.72
CA TRP A 67 -10.17 9.04 -1.88
C TRP A 67 -9.47 10.40 -2.02
N PHE A 68 -9.36 10.89 -3.26
CA PHE A 68 -8.74 12.19 -3.56
C PHE A 68 -9.67 13.40 -3.36
N SER A 69 -10.81 13.19 -2.68
CA SER A 69 -11.68 14.28 -2.25
C SER A 69 -11.29 14.85 -0.89
N SER A 70 -10.67 14.06 -0.01
CA SER A 70 -10.38 14.46 1.38
C SER A 70 -9.10 13.83 1.95
N PRO A 71 -7.90 14.21 1.47
CA PRO A 71 -6.64 13.74 2.05
C PRO A 71 -6.47 14.25 3.48
N TYR A 72 -5.95 13.40 4.35
CA TYR A 72 -5.47 13.83 5.66
C TYR A 72 -4.04 14.36 5.54
N GLU A 73 -3.88 15.68 5.63
CA GLU A 73 -2.63 16.40 5.37
C GLU A 73 -1.43 15.86 6.18
N TYR A 74 -1.67 15.41 7.42
CA TYR A 74 -0.62 14.91 8.33
C TYR A 74 0.13 13.67 7.82
N MET A 75 -0.35 13.03 6.75
CA MET A 75 0.28 11.86 6.14
C MET A 75 1.37 12.18 5.11
N PHE A 76 1.50 13.45 4.72
CA PHE A 76 2.32 13.86 3.61
C PHE A 76 3.49 14.72 4.09
N ALA A 77 4.69 14.45 3.59
CA ALA A 77 5.81 15.38 3.69
C ALA A 77 5.66 16.43 2.60
N HIS A 78 5.84 17.69 2.96
CA HIS A 78 5.82 18.82 2.02
C HIS A 78 7.21 19.11 1.43
N ASP A 79 8.10 18.12 1.46
CA ASP A 79 9.41 18.22 0.84
C ASP A 79 9.29 17.98 -0.66
N GLY A 80 9.55 19.02 -1.45
CA GLY A 80 9.48 18.99 -2.91
C GLY A 80 8.18 19.58 -3.46
N PRO A 81 8.01 19.60 -4.80
CA PRO A 81 6.84 20.18 -5.43
C PRO A 81 5.62 19.29 -5.17
N PRO A 82 4.55 19.80 -4.54
CA PRO A 82 3.37 19.03 -4.26
C PRO A 82 2.61 18.69 -5.55
N LEU A 83 1.74 17.70 -5.45
CA LEU A 83 0.75 17.37 -6.46
C LEU A 83 -0.57 18.08 -6.13
N GLU A 84 -1.04 18.95 -7.02
CA GLU A 84 -2.25 19.76 -6.78
C GLU A 84 -3.49 19.13 -7.41
N ILE A 85 -4.45 18.76 -6.57
CA ILE A 85 -5.65 18.00 -6.93
C ILE A 85 -6.87 18.57 -6.20
N ASN A 86 -7.91 18.95 -6.94
CA ASN A 86 -9.13 19.57 -6.41
C ASN A 86 -8.86 20.70 -5.38
N ASP A 87 -7.88 21.56 -5.71
CA ASP A 87 -7.44 22.69 -4.87
C ASP A 87 -6.86 22.26 -3.52
N ARG A 88 -6.38 21.01 -3.45
CA ARG A 88 -5.66 20.44 -2.32
C ARG A 88 -4.25 20.03 -2.75
N SER A 89 -3.32 20.22 -1.82
CA SER A 89 -1.90 19.95 -2.01
C SER A 89 -1.54 18.60 -1.43
N TYR A 90 -0.99 17.71 -2.25
CA TYR A 90 -0.53 16.39 -1.85
C TYR A 90 0.99 16.38 -1.85
N GLY A 91 1.58 16.25 -0.68
CA GLY A 91 3.00 16.01 -0.55
C GLY A 91 3.38 14.55 -0.87
N MET A 92 4.61 14.20 -0.54
CA MET A 92 5.06 12.82 -0.59
C MET A 92 4.40 12.02 0.53
N LEU A 93 3.76 10.90 0.22
CA LEU A 93 3.16 10.06 1.24
C LEU A 93 4.25 9.51 2.15
N MET A 94 4.21 9.95 3.40
CA MET A 94 5.03 9.43 4.46
C MET A 94 4.31 8.33 5.21
N ALA A 95 2.98 8.35 5.27
CA ALA A 95 2.24 7.46 6.15
C ALA A 95 2.54 5.97 5.96
N GLY A 96 2.79 5.33 7.12
CA GLY A 96 2.68 3.90 7.33
C GLY A 96 1.25 3.46 7.05
N ILE A 97 1.14 2.33 6.34
CA ILE A 97 -0.02 1.86 5.58
C ILE A 97 -1.43 2.26 6.01
N ASN A 98 -1.72 2.16 7.31
CA ASN A 98 -2.96 2.59 7.97
C ASN A 98 -3.39 4.00 7.57
N GLY A 99 -2.44 4.87 7.24
CA GLY A 99 -2.79 6.19 6.74
C GLY A 99 -3.55 6.16 5.42
N ILE A 100 -3.18 5.30 4.49
CA ILE A 100 -3.87 5.23 3.20
C ILE A 100 -5.29 4.68 3.36
N LEU A 101 -5.45 3.61 4.16
CA LEU A 101 -6.73 2.94 4.39
C LEU A 101 -7.69 3.81 5.22
N TYR A 102 -7.18 4.43 6.27
CA TYR A 102 -8.02 5.07 7.29
C TYR A 102 -8.04 6.58 7.15
N TYR A 103 -6.89 7.21 6.98
CA TYR A 103 -6.80 8.67 6.91
C TYR A 103 -7.02 9.19 5.48
N GLY A 104 -6.82 8.37 4.45
CA GLY A 104 -7.22 8.69 3.08
C GLY A 104 -8.70 8.39 2.78
N ASP A 105 -9.46 7.93 3.77
CA ASP A 105 -10.88 7.56 3.66
C ASP A 105 -11.18 6.47 2.61
N LEU A 106 -10.23 5.60 2.27
CA LEU A 106 -10.48 4.52 1.31
C LEU A 106 -11.62 3.61 1.78
N ASN A 107 -11.67 3.29 3.07
CA ASN A 107 -12.76 2.51 3.66
C ASN A 107 -14.12 3.22 3.57
N GLY A 108 -14.16 4.54 3.81
CA GLY A 108 -15.38 5.31 3.63
C GLY A 108 -15.83 5.30 2.18
N CYS A 109 -14.91 5.49 1.24
CA CYS A 109 -15.18 5.44 -0.18
C CYS A 109 -15.68 4.07 -0.66
N ALA A 110 -15.04 2.98 -0.21
CA ALA A 110 -15.52 1.63 -0.47
C ALA A 110 -16.90 1.40 0.15
N GLY A 111 -17.18 1.99 1.31
CA GLY A 111 -18.49 1.91 1.96
C GLY A 111 -19.59 2.65 1.22
N GLN A 112 -19.26 3.78 0.62
CA GLN A 112 -20.18 4.57 -0.22
C GLN A 112 -20.53 3.83 -1.53
N LEU A 113 -19.59 3.02 -2.06
CA LEU A 113 -19.80 2.17 -3.24
C LEU A 113 -20.54 0.86 -2.92
N SER A 114 -20.16 0.18 -1.84
CA SER A 114 -20.74 -1.10 -1.43
C SER A 114 -22.05 -0.97 -0.65
N GLY A 115 -22.45 0.25 -0.28
CA GLY A 115 -23.59 0.50 0.60
C GLY A 115 -23.36 0.06 2.05
N GLN A 116 -22.10 -0.11 2.46
CA GLN A 116 -21.69 -0.57 3.78
C GLN A 116 -20.67 0.40 4.38
N PRO A 117 -21.07 1.46 5.10
CA PRO A 117 -20.11 2.38 5.71
C PRO A 117 -19.26 1.67 6.79
N PRO A 118 -17.99 2.08 6.99
CA PRO A 118 -17.15 1.51 8.04
C PRO A 118 -17.73 1.80 9.42
N GLY A 119 -17.77 0.78 10.29
CA GLY A 119 -18.20 0.92 11.69
C GLY A 119 -17.16 1.56 12.61
N HIS A 120 -15.89 1.50 12.23
CA HIS A 120 -14.77 2.20 12.89
C HIS A 120 -13.59 2.32 11.92
N TYR A 121 -12.53 3.04 12.32
CA TYR A 121 -11.39 3.32 11.43
C TYR A 121 -10.76 2.06 10.82
N ALA A 122 -10.51 1.01 11.63
CA ALA A 122 -9.92 -0.25 11.19
C ALA A 122 -10.91 -1.26 10.58
N ASP A 123 -12.12 -0.84 10.19
CA ASP A 123 -13.14 -1.76 9.68
C ASP A 123 -12.90 -2.07 8.20
N TYR A 124 -12.43 -3.28 7.90
CA TYR A 124 -12.16 -3.73 6.52
C TYR A 124 -13.42 -4.13 5.75
N ARG A 125 -14.57 -4.35 6.42
CA ARG A 125 -15.80 -4.86 5.79
C ARG A 125 -16.21 -4.11 4.51
N PRO A 126 -16.10 -2.78 4.40
CA PRO A 126 -16.45 -2.09 3.16
C PRO A 126 -15.57 -2.49 1.97
N ILE A 127 -14.27 -2.64 2.19
CA ILE A 127 -13.33 -3.11 1.17
C ILE A 127 -13.59 -4.58 0.86
N GLU A 128 -13.84 -5.42 1.86
CA GLU A 128 -14.18 -6.83 1.68
C GLU A 128 -15.46 -7.01 0.85
N ALA A 129 -16.47 -6.18 1.12
CA ALA A 129 -17.72 -6.16 0.38
C ALA A 129 -17.51 -5.72 -1.08
N LEU A 130 -16.70 -4.69 -1.32
CA LEU A 130 -16.32 -4.25 -2.65
C LEU A 130 -15.50 -5.33 -3.41
N ALA A 131 -14.60 -6.00 -2.70
CA ALA A 131 -13.71 -7.01 -3.28
C ALA A 131 -14.39 -8.37 -3.48
N GLY A 132 -15.47 -8.64 -2.73
CA GLY A 132 -16.08 -9.97 -2.67
C GLY A 132 -15.22 -11.03 -1.98
N VAL A 133 -14.12 -10.63 -1.32
CA VAL A 133 -13.19 -11.52 -0.62
C VAL A 133 -12.77 -10.92 0.73
N PRO A 134 -12.58 -11.74 1.79
CA PRO A 134 -12.08 -11.25 3.07
C PRO A 134 -10.69 -10.65 2.96
N ALA A 135 -10.40 -9.59 3.71
CA ALA A 135 -9.09 -8.95 3.78
C ALA A 135 -8.14 -9.73 4.69
N THR A 136 -8.69 -10.43 5.69
CA THR A 136 -7.94 -11.18 6.69
C THR A 136 -8.34 -12.65 6.74
N VAL A 137 -7.41 -13.51 7.20
CA VAL A 137 -7.66 -14.94 7.38
C VAL A 137 -8.42 -15.15 8.69
N ALA A 138 -9.66 -15.62 8.59
CA ALA A 138 -10.50 -15.90 9.75
C ALA A 138 -9.85 -16.96 10.67
N GLY A 139 -9.87 -16.71 11.98
CA GLY A 139 -9.38 -17.66 12.98
C GLY A 139 -7.85 -17.78 13.07
N SER A 140 -7.09 -16.85 12.49
CA SER A 140 -5.64 -16.78 12.69
C SER A 140 -5.27 -16.75 14.17
N THR A 141 -4.27 -17.53 14.56
CA THR A 141 -3.73 -17.57 15.94
C THR A 141 -2.53 -16.63 16.11
N LEU A 142 -2.15 -15.88 15.08
CA LEU A 142 -1.07 -14.91 15.16
C LEU A 142 -1.51 -13.70 16.00
N PRO A 143 -0.58 -13.01 16.69
CA PRO A 143 -0.90 -11.84 17.51
C PRO A 143 -1.19 -10.57 16.69
N PHE A 144 -1.45 -10.72 15.40
CA PHE A 144 -1.78 -9.68 14.43
C PHE A 144 -2.68 -10.27 13.34
N ASP A 145 -3.38 -9.40 12.61
CA ASP A 145 -4.23 -9.82 11.51
C ASP A 145 -3.41 -10.46 10.40
N ALA A 146 -3.72 -11.72 10.08
CA ALA A 146 -3.13 -12.44 8.96
C ALA A 146 -3.81 -11.98 7.67
N VAL A 147 -3.02 -11.60 6.66
CA VAL A 147 -3.54 -11.13 5.38
C VAL A 147 -4.08 -12.31 4.57
N ASN A 148 -5.26 -12.14 3.97
CA ASN A 148 -5.74 -13.08 2.96
C ASN A 148 -5.04 -12.81 1.61
N PRO A 149 -4.26 -13.75 1.03
CA PRO A 149 -3.63 -13.56 -0.28
C PRO A 149 -4.62 -13.22 -1.43
N GLU A 150 -5.89 -13.62 -1.31
CA GLU A 150 -6.91 -13.34 -2.31
C GLU A 150 -7.26 -11.84 -2.40
N ILE A 151 -7.26 -11.10 -1.28
CA ILE A 151 -7.51 -9.65 -1.32
C ILE A 151 -6.40 -8.92 -2.07
N ILE A 152 -5.16 -9.43 -1.98
CA ILE A 152 -4.02 -8.90 -2.73
C ILE A 152 -4.17 -9.20 -4.22
N SER A 153 -4.61 -10.40 -4.55
CA SER A 153 -4.86 -10.81 -5.93
C SER A 153 -5.98 -9.99 -6.58
N TRP A 154 -7.06 -9.71 -5.83
CA TRP A 154 -8.09 -8.77 -6.24
C TRP A 154 -7.51 -7.36 -6.47
N ALA A 155 -6.74 -6.83 -5.52
CA ALA A 155 -6.11 -5.52 -5.64
C ALA A 155 -5.28 -5.40 -6.94
N ARG A 156 -4.43 -6.40 -7.20
CA ARG A 156 -3.55 -6.46 -8.38
C ARG A 156 -4.32 -6.41 -9.70
N THR A 157 -5.50 -7.02 -9.73
CA THR A 157 -6.31 -7.10 -10.95
C THR A 157 -7.24 -5.90 -11.14
N GLN A 158 -7.73 -5.30 -10.05
CA GLN A 158 -8.75 -4.25 -10.12
C GLN A 158 -8.21 -2.84 -9.88
N LEU A 159 -7.23 -2.69 -9.00
CA LEU A 159 -6.79 -1.40 -8.46
C LEU A 159 -5.42 -0.96 -8.99
N LEU A 160 -4.97 -1.52 -10.10
CA LEU A 160 -3.68 -1.16 -10.67
C LEU A 160 -3.96 -0.48 -12.04
N PRO A 161 -4.00 0.86 -12.11
CA PRO A 161 -4.17 1.58 -13.37
C PRO A 161 -2.90 1.57 -14.23
N ALA A 162 -3.00 1.75 -15.54
CA ALA A 162 -1.83 1.88 -16.40
C ALA A 162 -1.15 3.27 -16.24
N PRO A 163 0.18 3.39 -16.41
CA PRO A 163 0.92 4.65 -16.22
C PRO A 163 0.43 5.83 -17.06
N GLU A 164 0.02 5.53 -18.29
CA GLU A 164 -0.49 6.46 -19.28
C GLU A 164 -1.96 6.85 -19.04
N GLN A 165 -2.64 6.20 -18.11
CA GLN A 165 -4.00 6.58 -17.77
C GLN A 165 -4.02 7.93 -17.09
N TYR A 166 -5.20 8.52 -17.20
CA TYR A 166 -5.59 9.69 -16.46
C TYR A 166 -6.78 9.35 -15.64
N ILE A 167 -6.72 9.90 -14.45
CA ILE A 167 -7.75 9.97 -13.47
C ILE A 167 -7.36 11.30 -12.81
N GLU A 168 -8.29 12.14 -12.35
CA GLU A 168 -7.93 13.50 -11.90
C GLU A 168 -7.54 14.44 -13.03
N GLY A 169 -7.58 14.00 -14.29
CA GLY A 169 -6.85 14.71 -15.34
C GLY A 169 -5.35 14.81 -15.02
N ILE A 170 -4.87 13.99 -14.08
CA ILE A 170 -3.49 13.88 -13.67
C ILE A 170 -2.98 12.54 -14.20
N PRO A 171 -1.79 12.52 -14.81
CA PRO A 171 -1.16 11.27 -15.20
C PRO A 171 -0.95 10.37 -13.98
N VAL A 172 -1.36 9.11 -14.06
CA VAL A 172 -1.12 8.12 -13.01
C VAL A 172 0.37 8.04 -12.65
N GLN A 173 1.24 8.10 -13.66
CA GLN A 173 2.69 8.14 -13.46
C GLN A 173 3.13 9.31 -12.57
N LEU A 174 2.57 10.51 -12.78
CA LEU A 174 2.88 11.68 -11.95
C LEU A 174 2.38 11.49 -10.51
N ALA A 175 1.19 10.88 -10.34
CA ALA A 175 0.66 10.53 -9.03
C ALA A 175 1.61 9.61 -8.26
N TYR A 176 2.13 8.58 -8.94
CA TYR A 176 3.12 7.67 -8.38
C TYR A 176 4.39 8.42 -7.97
N GLU A 177 5.01 9.17 -8.89
CA GLU A 177 6.29 9.85 -8.65
C GLU A 177 6.24 10.85 -7.49
N ARG A 178 5.13 11.60 -7.38
CA ARG A 178 4.99 12.66 -6.38
C ARG A 178 4.56 12.15 -5.02
N VAL A 179 3.66 11.18 -5.00
CA VAL A 179 2.98 10.77 -3.77
C VAL A 179 3.52 9.43 -3.28
N PHE A 180 3.61 8.42 -4.13
CA PHE A 180 3.75 7.03 -3.68
C PHE A 180 5.15 6.43 -3.86
N GLN A 181 6.01 7.00 -4.69
CA GLN A 181 7.30 6.41 -5.06
C GLN A 181 8.14 6.05 -3.84
N ARG A 182 8.30 6.97 -2.87
CA ARG A 182 9.06 6.71 -1.64
C ARG A 182 8.53 5.49 -0.90
N PHE A 183 7.21 5.39 -0.73
CA PHE A 183 6.56 4.27 -0.04
C PHE A 183 6.92 2.95 -0.72
N PHE A 184 6.71 2.83 -2.03
CA PHE A 184 7.00 1.58 -2.73
C PHE A 184 8.49 1.24 -2.74
N ARG A 185 9.36 2.24 -2.85
CA ARG A 185 10.81 2.01 -2.81
C ARG A 185 11.31 1.59 -1.43
N VAL A 186 10.77 2.12 -0.31
CA VAL A 186 11.14 1.61 1.04
C VAL A 186 10.63 0.19 1.27
N MET A 187 9.45 -0.16 0.74
CA MET A 187 8.92 -1.52 0.80
C MET A 187 9.80 -2.48 -0.01
N GLY A 188 10.21 -2.12 -1.22
CA GLY A 188 11.11 -2.94 -2.04
C GLY A 188 12.48 -3.12 -1.40
N HIS A 189 13.14 -2.02 -1.02
CA HIS A 189 14.48 -2.08 -0.45
C HIS A 189 14.52 -2.88 0.87
N SER A 190 13.49 -2.76 1.72
CA SER A 190 13.42 -3.53 2.99
C SER A 190 13.24 -5.03 2.77
N LEU A 191 12.45 -5.44 1.77
CA LEU A 191 12.34 -6.86 1.45
C LEU A 191 13.67 -7.43 0.95
N PHE A 192 14.30 -6.74 0.01
CA PHE A 192 15.60 -7.17 -0.54
C PHE A 192 16.67 -7.24 0.55
N TYR A 193 16.69 -6.28 1.47
CA TYR A 193 17.58 -6.31 2.64
C TYR A 193 17.38 -7.57 3.51
N LEU A 194 16.12 -7.98 3.75
CA LEU A 194 15.82 -9.16 4.59
C LEU A 194 16.08 -10.50 3.88
N VAL A 195 15.89 -10.54 2.55
CA VAL A 195 16.03 -11.79 1.77
C VAL A 195 17.47 -12.04 1.35
N GLU A 196 18.27 -11.00 1.08
CA GLU A 196 19.64 -11.14 0.57
C GLU A 196 20.53 -12.05 1.45
N PRO A 197 20.50 -11.97 2.79
CA PRO A 197 21.28 -12.86 3.65
C PRO A 197 20.70 -14.29 3.77
N GLY A 198 19.49 -14.54 3.27
CA GLY A 198 18.79 -15.81 3.40
C GLY A 198 18.21 -16.07 4.80
N THR A 199 17.99 -15.03 5.61
CA THR A 199 17.59 -15.14 7.04
C THR A 199 16.15 -14.73 7.33
N LEU A 200 15.34 -14.36 6.32
CA LEU A 200 13.99 -13.81 6.52
C LEU A 200 13.13 -14.64 7.49
N ARG A 201 13.02 -15.96 7.31
CA ARG A 201 12.26 -16.85 8.21
C ARG A 201 12.80 -16.81 9.64
N THR A 202 14.11 -16.90 9.82
CA THR A 202 14.76 -16.86 11.14
C THR A 202 14.47 -15.55 11.87
N GLU A 203 14.56 -14.43 11.16
CA GLU A 203 14.25 -13.09 11.68
C GLU A 203 12.77 -12.98 12.05
N ALA A 204 11.87 -13.52 11.21
CA ALA A 204 10.44 -13.51 11.44
C ALA A 204 10.04 -14.33 12.68
N ASP A 205 10.64 -15.51 12.86
CA ASP A 205 10.45 -16.35 14.04
C ASP A 205 10.99 -15.67 15.31
N ALA A 206 12.13 -14.96 15.20
CA ALA A 206 12.68 -14.17 16.30
C ALA A 206 11.74 -13.03 16.71
N TYR A 207 11.23 -12.29 15.74
CA TYR A 207 10.24 -11.24 15.96
C TYR A 207 8.99 -11.77 16.67
N LEU A 208 8.39 -12.85 16.16
CA LEU A 208 7.19 -13.44 16.75
C LEU A 208 7.44 -13.91 18.19
N ARG A 209 8.54 -14.62 18.43
CA ARG A 209 8.87 -15.14 19.75
C ARG A 209 9.04 -14.02 20.77
N ASP A 210 9.79 -12.98 20.43
CA ASP A 210 10.14 -11.93 21.37
C ASP A 210 8.95 -11.00 21.66
N THR A 211 8.16 -10.67 20.63
CA THR A 211 6.92 -9.88 20.80
C THR A 211 5.85 -10.65 21.56
N SER A 212 5.74 -11.97 21.34
CA SER A 212 4.83 -12.84 22.12
C SER A 212 5.24 -12.97 23.58
N ARG A 213 6.49 -12.65 23.94
CA ARG A 213 6.99 -12.55 25.33
C ARG A 213 6.82 -11.15 25.93
N GLY A 214 6.13 -10.25 25.23
CA GLY A 214 5.82 -8.90 25.71
C GLY A 214 6.80 -7.82 25.25
N ALA A 215 7.75 -8.11 24.34
CA ALA A 215 8.55 -7.06 23.74
C ALA A 215 7.66 -6.12 22.89
N ASP A 216 7.91 -4.81 22.98
CA ASP A 216 7.23 -3.84 22.12
C ASP A 216 7.70 -4.03 20.67
N GLY A 217 6.79 -4.42 19.78
CA GLY A 217 7.14 -4.79 18.41
C GLY A 217 7.81 -3.66 17.62
N ILE A 218 7.46 -2.39 17.85
CA ILE A 218 8.12 -1.28 17.14
C ILE A 218 9.53 -1.07 17.71
N ASN A 219 9.69 -1.07 19.03
CA ASN A 219 11.02 -0.92 19.63
C ASN A 219 11.95 -2.09 19.26
N TRP A 220 11.42 -3.32 19.12
CA TRP A 220 12.16 -4.46 18.60
C TRP A 220 12.66 -4.17 17.18
N LEU A 221 11.77 -3.73 16.27
CA LEU A 221 12.13 -3.44 14.88
C LEU A 221 13.15 -2.31 14.77
N GLU A 222 13.00 -1.24 15.54
CA GLU A 222 13.98 -0.15 15.59
C GLU A 222 15.34 -0.65 16.06
N GLY A 223 15.39 -1.48 17.12
CA GLY A 223 16.64 -2.04 17.63
C GLY A 223 17.39 -2.92 16.63
N HIS A 224 16.69 -3.54 15.67
CA HIS A 224 17.29 -4.46 14.69
C HIS A 224 17.56 -3.81 13.33
N TYR A 225 16.70 -2.88 12.90
CA TYR A 225 16.72 -2.38 11.52
C TYR A 225 16.93 -0.87 11.42
N SER A 226 17.09 -0.13 12.53
CA SER A 226 17.38 1.30 12.44
C SER A 226 18.72 1.52 11.72
N GLY A 227 18.73 2.37 10.70
CA GLY A 227 19.90 2.62 9.86
C GLY A 227 20.22 1.54 8.81
N SER A 228 19.49 0.42 8.76
CA SER A 228 19.69 -0.63 7.74
C SER A 228 19.43 -0.13 6.30
N ILE A 229 18.54 0.86 6.16
CA ILE A 229 18.16 1.45 4.87
C ILE A 229 18.24 2.98 4.98
N PRO A 230 19.45 3.57 4.97
CA PRO A 230 19.67 4.96 5.33
C PRO A 230 18.97 5.95 4.39
N ALA A 231 18.68 5.55 3.14
CA ALA A 231 17.95 6.34 2.16
C ALA A 231 16.51 6.69 2.59
N TYR A 232 15.93 5.96 3.54
CA TYR A 232 14.57 6.18 4.04
C TYR A 232 14.53 6.50 5.54
N GLY A 233 15.61 7.11 6.06
CA GLY A 233 15.62 7.73 7.38
C GLY A 233 14.60 8.88 7.48
N GLY A 234 14.41 9.41 8.69
CA GLY A 234 13.43 10.48 8.95
C GLY A 234 13.24 10.71 10.45
N GLY A 235 12.20 11.46 10.80
CA GLY A 235 11.72 11.55 12.19
C GLY A 235 10.91 10.32 12.60
N ARG A 236 10.82 10.08 13.91
CA ARG A 236 9.78 9.24 14.51
C ARG A 236 8.64 10.14 14.98
N ASP A 237 7.82 10.56 14.03
CA ASP A 237 6.52 11.20 14.27
C ASP A 237 5.48 10.20 14.83
N GLY A 238 5.53 8.95 14.34
CA GLY A 238 4.51 7.92 14.54
C GLY A 238 3.69 7.62 13.28
N THR A 239 3.96 8.32 12.16
CA THR A 239 3.26 8.18 10.89
C THR A 239 4.19 7.84 9.74
N THR A 240 5.44 8.28 9.70
CA THR A 240 6.37 8.00 8.61
C THR A 240 6.69 6.51 8.49
N MET A 241 6.50 5.93 7.30
CA MET A 241 6.95 4.58 6.95
C MET A 241 8.47 4.58 6.92
N THR A 242 9.07 4.01 7.96
CA THR A 242 10.52 3.85 8.13
C THR A 242 10.97 2.48 7.64
N GLY A 243 12.29 2.31 7.44
CA GLY A 243 12.89 1.00 7.16
C GLY A 243 12.50 -0.08 8.17
N PRO A 244 12.60 0.16 9.49
CA PRO A 244 12.11 -0.76 10.52
C PRO A 244 10.64 -1.15 10.42
N MET A 245 9.74 -0.19 10.13
CA MET A 245 8.32 -0.50 9.94
C MET A 245 8.07 -1.37 8.71
N ALA A 246 8.75 -1.05 7.59
CA ALA A 246 8.66 -1.83 6.37
C ALA A 246 9.24 -3.26 6.55
N ALA A 247 10.35 -3.40 7.28
CA ALA A 247 10.90 -4.71 7.65
C ALA A 247 9.89 -5.51 8.48
N GLY A 248 9.28 -4.90 9.50
CA GLY A 248 8.27 -5.55 10.34
C GLY A 248 7.03 -5.99 9.57
N PHE A 249 6.65 -5.25 8.53
CA PHE A 249 5.62 -5.69 7.59
C PHE A 249 6.01 -7.02 6.91
N TRP A 250 7.22 -7.13 6.33
CA TRP A 250 7.66 -8.36 5.66
C TRP A 250 7.84 -9.55 6.59
N LEU A 251 8.32 -9.33 7.83
CA LEU A 251 8.38 -10.40 8.83
C LEU A 251 6.98 -10.98 9.10
N ARG A 252 5.94 -10.14 9.21
CA ARG A 252 4.57 -10.61 9.40
C ARG A 252 4.03 -11.37 8.18
N ARG A 253 4.41 -10.97 6.96
CA ARG A 253 4.04 -11.67 5.72
C ARG A 253 4.69 -13.05 5.57
N GLU A 254 5.91 -13.20 6.06
CA GLU A 254 6.57 -14.51 6.13
C GLU A 254 5.87 -15.44 7.14
N LEU A 255 5.37 -14.88 8.25
CA LEU A 255 4.68 -15.64 9.31
C LEU A 255 3.27 -16.08 8.91
N ASP A 256 2.50 -15.22 8.24
CA ASP A 256 1.13 -15.53 7.82
C ASP A 256 1.03 -16.20 6.44
N GLY A 257 2.16 -16.37 5.74
CA GLY A 257 2.24 -17.03 4.44
C GLY A 257 1.80 -16.17 3.25
N SER A 258 1.49 -14.89 3.47
CA SER A 258 1.05 -13.98 2.39
C SER A 258 2.21 -13.27 1.68
N LEU A 259 3.47 -13.55 2.04
CA LEU A 259 4.66 -12.97 1.40
C LEU A 259 4.64 -13.05 -0.14
N PRO A 260 4.36 -14.20 -0.79
CA PRO A 260 4.35 -14.26 -2.26
C PRO A 260 3.35 -13.27 -2.86
N ALA A 261 2.11 -13.24 -2.38
CA ALA A 261 1.08 -12.35 -2.91
C ALA A 261 1.46 -10.87 -2.75
N CYS A 262 1.95 -10.48 -1.57
CA CYS A 262 2.40 -9.11 -1.31
C CYS A 262 3.63 -8.72 -2.14
N TRP A 263 4.61 -9.63 -2.31
CA TRP A 263 5.75 -9.41 -3.19
C TRP A 263 5.30 -9.19 -4.63
N HIS A 264 4.46 -10.07 -5.17
CA HIS A 264 4.00 -9.95 -6.56
C HIS A 264 3.20 -8.67 -6.80
N GLY A 265 2.37 -8.25 -5.85
CA GLY A 265 1.67 -6.98 -6.00
C GLY A 265 2.59 -5.75 -5.89
N LEU A 266 3.61 -5.79 -5.02
CA LEU A 266 4.63 -4.74 -4.99
C LEU A 266 5.43 -4.70 -6.30
N ARG A 267 5.85 -5.87 -6.79
CA ARG A 267 6.57 -6.01 -8.06
C ARG A 267 5.76 -5.45 -9.21
N ASP A 268 4.47 -5.77 -9.30
CA ASP A 268 3.60 -5.26 -10.38
C ASP A 268 3.50 -3.72 -10.38
N VAL A 269 3.53 -3.07 -9.21
CA VAL A 269 3.60 -1.60 -9.11
C VAL A 269 4.96 -1.09 -9.60
N LEU A 270 6.05 -1.68 -9.10
CA LEU A 270 7.41 -1.21 -9.40
C LEU A 270 7.79 -1.44 -10.86
N GLU A 271 7.46 -2.60 -11.44
CA GLU A 271 7.64 -2.88 -12.88
C GLU A 271 6.85 -1.89 -13.75
N ARG A 272 5.71 -1.42 -13.25
CA ARG A 272 4.82 -0.53 -14.00
C ARG A 272 5.25 0.93 -13.97
N TYR A 273 5.65 1.44 -12.80
CA TYR A 273 5.91 2.88 -12.64
C TYR A 273 7.37 3.24 -12.36
N ASP A 274 8.23 2.25 -12.06
CA ASP A 274 9.60 2.47 -11.57
C ASP A 274 10.56 1.34 -11.98
N SER A 275 10.39 0.84 -13.20
CA SER A 275 11.07 -0.36 -13.70
C SER A 275 12.59 -0.24 -13.68
N SER A 276 13.13 0.93 -14.03
CA SER A 276 14.57 1.21 -13.98
C SER A 276 15.13 1.06 -12.57
N TRP A 277 14.44 1.60 -11.56
CA TRP A 277 14.87 1.47 -10.17
C TRP A 277 14.76 0.03 -9.68
N LEU A 278 13.69 -0.68 -10.03
CA LEU A 278 13.57 -2.09 -9.69
C LEU A 278 14.70 -2.91 -10.32
N ALA A 279 15.06 -2.63 -11.57
CA ALA A 279 16.18 -3.31 -12.24
C ALA A 279 17.51 -3.04 -11.53
N GLU A 280 17.77 -1.81 -11.11
CA GLU A 280 18.94 -1.45 -10.29
C GLU A 280 18.96 -2.20 -8.95
N LEU A 281 17.81 -2.26 -8.25
CA LEU A 281 17.68 -2.98 -6.99
C LEU A 281 17.94 -4.48 -7.18
N LYS A 282 17.34 -5.11 -8.20
CA LYS A 282 17.57 -6.53 -8.52
C LYS A 282 19.04 -6.80 -8.85
N ALA A 283 19.71 -5.90 -9.58
CA ALA A 283 21.13 -6.02 -9.91
C ALA A 283 22.04 -5.89 -8.68
N ALA A 284 21.69 -5.02 -7.73
CA ALA A 284 22.45 -4.82 -6.49
C ALA A 284 22.28 -5.98 -5.50
N HIS A 285 21.23 -6.79 -5.63
CA HIS A 285 20.85 -7.84 -4.70
C HIS A 285 20.46 -9.13 -5.45
N PRO A 286 21.42 -9.80 -6.10
CA PRO A 286 21.14 -10.93 -6.97
C PRO A 286 20.58 -12.16 -6.22
N THR A 287 20.98 -12.36 -4.96
CA THR A 287 20.49 -13.50 -4.15
C THR A 287 19.02 -13.31 -3.81
N ALA A 288 18.66 -12.12 -3.32
CA ALA A 288 17.29 -11.77 -3.04
C ALA A 288 16.44 -11.80 -4.32
N SER A 289 16.94 -11.25 -5.42
CA SER A 289 16.26 -11.31 -6.72
C SER A 289 15.94 -12.75 -7.11
N ALA A 290 16.92 -13.65 -7.07
CA ALA A 290 16.73 -15.05 -7.45
C ALA A 290 15.73 -15.77 -6.52
N ALA A 291 15.77 -15.51 -5.22
CA ALA A 291 14.84 -16.10 -4.27
C ALA A 291 13.40 -15.58 -4.46
N LEU A 292 13.23 -14.28 -4.66
CA LEU A 292 11.94 -13.64 -4.85
C LEU A 292 11.29 -13.99 -6.20
N ASP A 293 12.09 -14.21 -7.24
CA ASP A 293 11.60 -14.67 -8.55
C ASP A 293 11.12 -16.14 -8.53
N GLN A 294 11.46 -16.91 -7.49
CA GLN A 294 10.99 -18.29 -7.28
C GLN A 294 9.70 -18.38 -6.44
N LEU A 295 9.23 -17.27 -5.86
CA LEU A 295 7.97 -17.28 -5.12
C LEU A 295 6.79 -17.55 -6.06
N PRO A 296 5.79 -18.34 -5.63
CA PRO A 296 4.63 -18.63 -6.47
C PRO A 296 3.77 -17.38 -6.69
N ASP A 297 3.46 -17.07 -7.95
CA ASP A 297 2.52 -16.00 -8.28
C ASP A 297 1.08 -16.53 -8.18
N PRO A 298 0.24 -16.01 -7.26
CA PRO A 298 -1.13 -16.49 -7.09
C PRO A 298 -2.03 -16.24 -8.31
N LEU A 299 -1.59 -15.40 -9.26
CA LEU A 299 -2.31 -15.15 -10.52
C LEU A 299 -1.73 -15.91 -11.71
N ALA A 300 -0.65 -16.69 -11.53
CA ALA A 300 -0.13 -17.53 -12.60
C ALA A 300 -1.11 -18.68 -12.91
N PRO A 301 -1.29 -19.04 -14.20
CA PRO A 301 -2.07 -20.23 -14.55
C PRO A 301 -1.40 -21.49 -13.97
N PRO A 302 -2.20 -22.49 -13.57
CA PRO A 302 -1.70 -23.76 -13.03
C PRO A 302 -0.95 -24.61 -14.06
#